data_AF-A0A1Q3UCU1-F1
#
_entry.id   AF-A0A1Q3UCU1-F1
#
_cell.length_a   1.000
_cell.length_b   1.000
_cell.length_c   1.000
_cell.angle_alpha   90.00
_cell.angle_beta   90.00
_cell.angle_gamma   90.00
#
_symmetry.space_group_name_H-M   'P 1'
#
loop_
_entity.id
_entity.type
_entity.pdbx_description
1 polymer ?
#
loop_
_entity_poly.entity_id
_entity_poly.type
_entity_poly.pdbx_seq_one_letter_code
_entity_poly.pdbx_strand_id
1 'polypeptide(L)'
;MKIYLYDTETDCIGSGSLSSAYVKTQLDAAAGADVEVHISSVGGSAFDAIAIYDLLKKYTGNITTYIDALAASAASVVAMAGSRIVMSKYALLMIHKPMVGSGGNADELLKDVQMLNVVQSRLAQIYMDKSGLDEATINSLINSVTWMTADQALHMGFVDCIEDYSQTIINSALIKKYTDQAPVVYQRCINKILIKNSNMNMDNRDLIERTTSVLDKIMNFFKRVVNKQTITDKGTLHHTDEMAEGTQVYQDEDMSEPAITDTYTTADGKQVSVKDGKIQKVLNAENDGQEEDEDAPISKIKPDKKLSTVENRLQEVKARLYAQNALLNEAKAALADAQARLSKNSEEIKNEIKSDFTPEGSRRSSKAKTETQPFFAPQSPLAQNAVKRAVAK
;
A
#
# COMPACT_ATOMS: atom_id res chain seq x y z
N MET A 1 -6.28 -11.51 20.94
CA MET A 1 -5.96 -12.82 20.34
C MET A 1 -5.94 -12.68 18.82
N LYS A 2 -5.19 -13.52 18.09
CA LYS A 2 -5.15 -13.48 16.62
C LYS A 2 -5.65 -14.79 16.04
N ILE A 3 -6.47 -14.71 15.00
CA ILE A 3 -6.96 -15.85 14.21
C ILE A 3 -6.53 -15.61 12.76
N TYR A 4 -5.88 -16.59 12.14
CA TYR A 4 -5.41 -16.51 10.76
C TYR A 4 -6.25 -17.42 9.86
N LEU A 5 -6.95 -16.83 8.90
CA LEU A 5 -7.73 -17.50 7.87
C LEU A 5 -6.97 -17.41 6.54
N TYR A 6 -5.86 -18.13 6.49
CA TYR A 6 -4.97 -18.17 5.33
C TYR A 6 -5.14 -19.51 4.64
N ASP A 7 -5.42 -19.48 3.34
CA ASP A 7 -5.55 -20.71 2.59
C ASP A 7 -4.27 -21.54 2.65
N THR A 8 -4.46 -22.85 2.62
CA THR A 8 -3.38 -23.81 2.42
C THR A 8 -3.66 -24.63 1.16
N GLU A 9 -2.77 -25.54 0.81
CA GLU A 9 -3.00 -26.46 -0.31
C GLU A 9 -4.28 -27.29 -0.13
N THR A 10 -4.70 -27.51 1.11
CA THR A 10 -5.86 -28.36 1.45
C THR A 10 -7.01 -27.60 2.07
N ASP A 11 -6.77 -26.42 2.63
CA ASP A 11 -7.75 -25.69 3.40
C ASP A 11 -8.15 -24.35 2.77
N CYS A 12 -9.45 -24.10 2.78
CA CYS A 12 -10.08 -22.85 2.39
C CYS A 12 -11.26 -22.59 3.33
N ILE A 13 -11.97 -21.47 3.18
CA ILE A 13 -13.14 -21.18 4.03
C ILE A 13 -14.14 -22.34 3.97
N GLY A 14 -14.39 -23.00 5.10
CA GLY A 14 -15.22 -24.20 5.14
C GLY A 14 -14.50 -25.49 5.50
N SER A 15 -13.17 -25.51 5.57
CA SER A 15 -12.40 -26.73 5.86
C SER A 15 -11.26 -26.48 6.84
N GLY A 16 -10.82 -27.54 7.53
CA GLY A 16 -9.67 -27.53 8.42
C GLY A 16 -9.63 -26.34 9.38
N SER A 17 -8.52 -25.61 9.37
CA SER A 17 -8.29 -24.42 10.19
C SER A 17 -9.05 -23.16 9.72
N LEU A 18 -9.84 -23.25 8.66
CA LEU A 18 -10.67 -22.17 8.11
C LEU A 18 -12.17 -22.49 8.21
N SER A 19 -12.53 -23.52 8.98
CA SER A 19 -13.92 -23.90 9.24
C SER A 19 -14.55 -23.09 10.37
N SER A 20 -15.88 -22.99 10.37
CA SER A 20 -16.64 -22.35 11.46
C SER A 20 -16.41 -23.02 12.82
N ALA A 21 -16.23 -24.34 12.85
CA ALA A 21 -15.92 -25.09 14.06
C ALA A 21 -14.55 -24.70 14.65
N TYR A 22 -13.55 -24.51 13.79
CA TYR A 22 -12.24 -24.04 14.23
C TYR A 22 -12.34 -22.62 14.79
N VAL A 23 -12.96 -21.69 14.05
CA VAL A 23 -13.13 -20.30 14.49
C VAL A 23 -13.87 -20.24 15.82
N LYS A 24 -14.95 -21.01 15.98
CA LYS A 24 -15.68 -21.10 17.26
C LYS A 24 -14.73 -21.50 18.40
N THR A 25 -13.91 -22.53 18.20
CA THR A 25 -12.97 -23.00 19.22
C THR A 25 -11.95 -21.91 19.58
N GLN A 26 -11.47 -21.16 18.59
CA GLN A 26 -10.57 -20.02 18.82
C GLN A 26 -11.26 -18.89 19.60
N LEU A 27 -12.51 -18.58 19.29
CA LEU A 27 -13.27 -17.56 20.01
C LEU A 27 -13.57 -17.97 21.46
N ASP A 28 -13.89 -19.25 21.69
CA ASP A 28 -14.07 -19.81 23.04
C ASP A 28 -12.77 -19.67 23.85
N ALA A 29 -11.63 -19.96 23.24
CA ALA A 29 -10.31 -19.80 23.86
C ALA A 29 -9.94 -18.32 24.12
N ALA A 30 -10.42 -17.40 23.29
CA ALA A 30 -10.21 -15.96 23.47
C ALA A 30 -10.96 -15.41 24.70
N ALA A 31 -11.99 -16.10 25.20
CA ALA A 31 -12.68 -15.82 26.48
C ALA A 31 -13.11 -14.34 26.69
N GLY A 32 -13.60 -13.68 25.63
CA GLY A 32 -14.07 -12.30 25.63
C GLY A 32 -12.98 -11.24 25.37
N ALA A 33 -11.72 -11.63 25.19
CA ALA A 33 -10.66 -10.71 24.79
C ALA A 33 -10.83 -10.25 23.34
N ASP A 34 -10.34 -9.05 23.00
CA ASP A 34 -10.36 -8.55 21.62
C ASP A 34 -9.64 -9.51 20.67
N VAL A 35 -10.20 -9.67 19.47
CA VAL A 35 -9.73 -10.61 18.45
C VAL A 35 -9.40 -9.88 17.16
N GLU A 36 -8.23 -10.16 16.63
CA GLU A 36 -7.81 -9.80 15.28
C GLU A 36 -8.00 -11.00 14.36
N VAL A 37 -8.77 -10.84 13.29
CA VAL A 37 -9.00 -11.87 12.28
C VAL A 37 -8.25 -11.47 11.01
N HIS A 38 -7.15 -12.17 10.75
CA HIS A 38 -6.28 -11.96 9.59
C HIS A 38 -6.72 -12.86 8.44
N ILE A 39 -6.98 -12.28 7.26
CA ILE A 39 -7.55 -12.96 6.09
C ILE A 39 -6.63 -12.84 4.89
N SER A 40 -6.30 -14.00 4.32
CA SER A 40 -5.64 -14.17 3.04
C SER A 40 -6.20 -15.41 2.37
N SER A 41 -7.40 -15.29 1.81
CA SER A 41 -8.16 -16.42 1.30
C SER A 41 -8.94 -16.11 0.02
N VAL A 42 -8.98 -17.09 -0.88
CA VAL A 42 -9.78 -17.10 -2.12
C VAL A 42 -11.26 -17.40 -1.88
N GLY A 43 -11.62 -17.78 -0.65
CA GLY A 43 -12.99 -18.12 -0.25
C GLY A 43 -13.21 -19.62 -0.09
N GLY A 44 -14.39 -20.12 -0.48
CA GLY A 44 -14.83 -21.49 -0.22
C GLY A 44 -16.34 -21.58 0.03
N SER A 45 -16.73 -22.27 1.09
CA SER A 45 -18.13 -22.50 1.47
C SER A 45 -18.85 -21.22 1.91
N ALA A 46 -19.91 -20.85 1.17
CA ALA A 46 -20.75 -19.69 1.52
C ALA A 46 -21.48 -19.91 2.86
N PHE A 47 -21.95 -21.11 3.14
CA PHE A 47 -22.64 -21.42 4.39
C PHE A 47 -21.72 -21.33 5.60
N ASP A 48 -20.48 -21.83 5.47
CA ASP A 48 -19.53 -21.78 6.57
C ASP A 48 -19.01 -20.34 6.78
N ALA A 49 -18.89 -19.55 5.71
CA ALA A 49 -18.63 -18.11 5.83
C ALA A 49 -19.73 -17.36 6.58
N ILE A 50 -21.01 -17.65 6.30
CA ILE A 50 -22.13 -17.07 7.06
C ILE A 50 -22.07 -17.50 8.53
N ALA A 51 -21.75 -18.77 8.81
CA ALA A 51 -21.60 -19.25 10.18
C ALA A 51 -20.45 -18.55 10.92
N ILE A 52 -19.30 -18.38 10.27
CA ILE A 52 -18.16 -17.61 10.81
C ILE A 52 -18.55 -16.16 11.04
N TYR A 53 -19.20 -15.51 10.06
CA TYR A 53 -19.68 -14.14 10.18
C TYR A 53 -20.57 -13.96 11.42
N ASP A 54 -21.51 -14.88 11.61
CA ASP A 54 -22.43 -14.89 12.76
C ASP A 54 -21.71 -15.08 14.09
N LEU A 55 -20.73 -15.99 14.15
CA LEU A 55 -19.92 -16.23 15.35
C LEU A 55 -19.14 -14.97 15.73
N LEU A 56 -18.53 -14.31 14.75
CA LEU A 56 -17.76 -13.08 14.94
C LEU A 56 -18.66 -11.91 15.36
N LYS A 57 -19.83 -11.75 14.74
CA LYS A 57 -20.79 -10.68 15.11
C LYS A 57 -21.39 -10.85 16.50
N LYS A 58 -21.58 -12.09 16.97
CA LYS A 58 -22.14 -12.39 18.30
C LYS A 58 -21.07 -12.38 19.40
N TYR A 59 -19.80 -12.32 19.03
CA TYR A 59 -18.71 -12.31 19.98
C TYR A 59 -18.73 -11.04 20.84
N THR A 60 -18.45 -11.16 22.13
CA THR A 60 -18.56 -10.06 23.10
C THR A 60 -17.37 -9.11 23.08
N GLY A 61 -16.18 -9.60 22.72
CA GLY A 61 -14.99 -8.77 22.54
C GLY A 61 -15.01 -8.06 21.19
N ASN A 62 -14.12 -7.08 21.00
CA ASN A 62 -14.04 -6.38 19.73
C ASN A 62 -13.40 -7.27 18.66
N ILE A 63 -14.02 -7.36 17.49
CA ILE A 63 -13.44 -8.02 16.31
C ILE A 63 -12.86 -6.96 15.39
N THR A 64 -11.55 -7.03 15.13
CA THR A 64 -10.90 -6.29 14.04
C THR A 64 -10.51 -7.27 12.95
N THR A 65 -11.02 -7.07 11.75
CA THR A 65 -10.63 -7.85 10.57
C THR A 65 -9.45 -7.17 9.89
N TYR A 66 -8.45 -7.93 9.50
CA TYR A 66 -7.35 -7.53 8.63
C TYR A 66 -7.44 -8.31 7.32
N ILE A 67 -7.48 -7.60 6.19
CA ILE A 67 -7.31 -8.19 4.86
C ILE A 67 -5.86 -7.99 4.47
N ASP A 68 -5.04 -9.02 4.70
CA ASP A 68 -3.57 -8.91 4.59
C ASP A 68 -3.10 -8.97 3.13
N ALA A 69 -3.77 -9.81 2.32
CA ALA A 69 -3.47 -9.96 0.90
C ALA A 69 -4.73 -10.16 0.04
N LEU A 70 -5.65 -11.01 0.46
CA LEU A 70 -6.84 -11.33 -0.31
C LEU A 70 -8.02 -11.68 0.58
N ALA A 71 -9.18 -11.09 0.29
CA ALA A 71 -10.46 -11.59 0.75
C ALA A 71 -11.39 -11.71 -0.47
N ALA A 72 -11.44 -12.90 -1.07
CA ALA A 72 -12.30 -13.16 -2.23
C ALA A 72 -13.47 -14.07 -1.89
N SER A 73 -14.58 -13.92 -2.60
CA SER A 73 -15.72 -14.83 -2.50
C SER A 73 -16.20 -14.96 -1.04
N ALA A 74 -16.41 -16.17 -0.53
CA ALA A 74 -16.79 -16.44 0.86
C ALA A 74 -15.89 -15.76 1.92
N ALA A 75 -14.58 -15.57 1.66
CA ALA A 75 -13.69 -14.88 2.60
C ALA A 75 -14.02 -13.38 2.73
N SER A 76 -14.50 -12.75 1.65
CA SER A 76 -14.98 -11.36 1.70
C SER A 76 -16.21 -11.22 2.61
N VAL A 77 -17.08 -12.23 2.67
CA VAL A 77 -18.24 -12.26 3.57
C VAL A 77 -17.78 -12.30 5.02
N VAL A 78 -16.82 -13.19 5.34
CA VAL A 78 -16.21 -13.26 6.68
C VAL A 78 -15.59 -11.92 7.06
N ALA A 79 -14.91 -11.26 6.13
CA ALA A 79 -14.24 -9.99 6.40
C ALA A 79 -15.22 -8.93 6.94
N MET A 80 -16.44 -8.88 6.39
CA MET A 80 -17.49 -7.93 6.79
C MET A 80 -17.99 -8.11 8.23
N ALA A 81 -17.59 -9.19 8.91
CA ALA A 81 -17.96 -9.43 10.30
C ALA A 81 -17.28 -8.46 11.28
N GLY A 82 -16.10 -7.95 10.92
CA GLY A 82 -15.33 -7.03 11.77
C GLY A 82 -16.13 -5.79 12.17
N SER A 83 -15.97 -5.37 13.43
CA SER A 83 -16.42 -4.06 13.89
C SER A 83 -15.55 -2.94 13.30
N ARG A 84 -14.28 -3.27 13.06
CA ARG A 84 -13.32 -2.50 12.28
C ARG A 84 -12.67 -3.43 11.24
N ILE A 85 -12.53 -2.95 10.01
CA ILE A 85 -11.94 -3.68 8.89
C ILE A 85 -10.78 -2.87 8.35
N VAL A 86 -9.59 -3.45 8.48
CA VAL A 86 -8.33 -2.90 8.00
C VAL A 86 -7.93 -3.68 6.75
N MET A 87 -7.51 -2.98 5.71
CA MET A 87 -7.04 -3.61 4.48
C MET A 87 -5.62 -3.15 4.17
N SER A 88 -4.72 -4.09 3.95
CA SER A 88 -3.36 -3.79 3.50
C SER A 88 -3.41 -3.05 2.16
N LYS A 89 -2.53 -2.06 1.97
CA LYS A 89 -2.48 -1.20 0.77
C LYS A 89 -2.49 -1.96 -0.56
N TYR A 90 -1.85 -3.13 -0.60
CA TYR A 90 -1.73 -3.94 -1.82
C TYR A 90 -2.64 -5.16 -1.83
N ALA A 91 -3.52 -5.29 -0.84
CA ALA A 91 -4.49 -6.37 -0.80
C ALA A 91 -5.61 -6.15 -1.83
N LEU A 92 -6.35 -7.22 -2.10
CA LEU A 92 -7.54 -7.21 -2.94
C LEU A 92 -8.76 -7.74 -2.18
N LEU A 93 -9.91 -7.15 -2.47
CA LEU A 93 -11.23 -7.60 -2.04
C LEU A 93 -12.01 -8.00 -3.30
N MET A 94 -12.65 -9.16 -3.29
CA MET A 94 -13.41 -9.63 -4.45
C MET A 94 -14.77 -10.18 -4.04
N ILE A 95 -15.82 -9.71 -4.72
CA ILE A 95 -17.19 -10.18 -4.54
C ILE A 95 -17.76 -10.68 -5.86
N HIS A 96 -18.48 -11.80 -5.82
CA HIS A 96 -19.08 -12.42 -6.99
C HIS A 96 -20.27 -13.30 -6.59
N LYS A 97 -20.99 -13.84 -7.57
CA LYS A 97 -22.15 -14.72 -7.33
C LYS A 97 -21.76 -15.99 -6.58
N PRO A 98 -22.64 -16.51 -5.70
CA PRO A 98 -22.47 -17.87 -5.21
C PRO A 98 -22.51 -18.86 -6.38
N MET A 99 -21.70 -19.91 -6.29
CA MET A 99 -21.57 -20.93 -7.32
C MET A 99 -21.78 -22.31 -6.70
N VAL A 100 -22.42 -23.21 -7.45
CA VAL A 100 -22.51 -24.63 -7.13
C VAL A 100 -22.20 -25.44 -8.39
N GLY A 101 -21.52 -26.56 -8.25
CA GLY A 101 -21.46 -27.57 -9.30
C GLY A 101 -22.68 -28.48 -9.17
N SER A 102 -23.55 -28.49 -10.18
CA SER A 102 -24.75 -29.34 -10.18
C SER A 102 -24.93 -30.07 -11.51
N GLY A 103 -25.64 -31.20 -11.46
CA GLY A 103 -26.05 -32.00 -12.60
C GLY A 103 -27.36 -32.73 -12.29
N GLY A 104 -28.24 -32.82 -13.28
CA GLY A 104 -29.58 -33.38 -13.09
C GLY A 104 -30.51 -33.03 -14.24
N ASN A 105 -31.80 -33.33 -14.09
CA ASN A 105 -32.83 -32.90 -15.02
C ASN A 105 -33.16 -31.40 -14.86
N ALA A 106 -34.01 -30.87 -15.75
CA ALA A 106 -34.35 -29.45 -15.76
C ALA A 106 -34.95 -28.93 -14.44
N ASP A 107 -35.78 -29.73 -13.76
CA ASP A 107 -36.42 -29.33 -12.50
C ASP A 107 -35.41 -29.31 -11.34
N GLU A 108 -34.43 -30.21 -11.35
CA GLU A 108 -33.33 -30.24 -10.37
C GLU A 108 -32.43 -29.02 -10.54
N LEU A 109 -32.00 -28.72 -11.78
CA LEU A 109 -31.18 -27.54 -12.06
C LEU A 109 -31.91 -26.23 -11.73
N LEU A 110 -33.23 -26.16 -11.95
CA LEU A 110 -34.02 -24.99 -11.59
C LEU A 110 -34.08 -24.78 -10.08
N LYS A 111 -34.16 -25.86 -9.28
CA LYS A 111 -34.10 -25.76 -7.81
C LYS A 111 -32.76 -25.20 -7.33
N ASP A 112 -31.66 -25.59 -7.97
CA ASP A 112 -30.34 -25.06 -7.62
C ASP A 112 -30.21 -23.58 -7.95
N VAL A 113 -30.74 -23.13 -9.10
CA VAL A 113 -30.81 -21.71 -9.45
C VAL A 113 -31.61 -20.93 -8.40
N GLN A 114 -32.75 -21.45 -7.97
CA GLN A 114 -33.57 -20.83 -6.92
C GLN A 114 -32.80 -20.74 -5.59
N MET A 115 -32.10 -21.80 -5.20
CA MET A 115 -31.27 -21.82 -4.00
C MET A 115 -30.13 -20.79 -4.09
N LEU A 116 -29.42 -20.71 -5.21
CA LEU A 116 -28.34 -19.74 -5.41
C LEU A 116 -28.84 -18.30 -5.33
N ASN A 117 -30.03 -18.00 -5.85
CA ASN A 117 -30.64 -16.67 -5.73
C ASN A 117 -30.94 -16.32 -4.27
N VAL A 118 -31.43 -17.28 -3.47
CA VAL A 118 -31.64 -17.07 -2.03
C VAL A 118 -30.31 -16.81 -1.33
N VAL A 119 -29.27 -17.61 -1.61
CA VAL A 119 -27.93 -17.41 -1.03
C VAL A 119 -27.38 -16.03 -1.42
N GLN A 120 -27.47 -15.65 -2.70
CA GLN A 120 -27.01 -14.34 -3.18
C GLN A 120 -27.70 -13.20 -2.40
N SER A 121 -29.03 -13.28 -2.20
CA SER A 121 -29.76 -12.25 -1.44
C SER A 121 -29.25 -12.09 0.00
N ARG A 122 -28.80 -13.18 0.63
CA ARG A 122 -28.26 -13.16 1.99
C ARG A 122 -26.85 -12.58 2.02
N LEU A 123 -26.00 -12.95 1.06
CA LEU A 123 -24.66 -12.38 0.94
C LEU A 123 -24.72 -10.89 0.61
N ALA A 124 -25.63 -10.48 -0.28
CA ALA A 124 -25.87 -9.08 -0.62
C ALA A 124 -26.22 -8.25 0.63
N GLN A 125 -27.07 -8.77 1.53
CA GLN A 125 -27.42 -8.08 2.76
C GLN A 125 -26.19 -7.80 3.63
N ILE A 126 -25.28 -8.77 3.77
CA ILE A 126 -24.04 -8.59 4.56
C ILE A 126 -23.20 -7.44 3.99
N TYR A 127 -23.08 -7.34 2.67
CA TYR A 127 -22.35 -6.24 2.05
C TYR A 127 -23.06 -4.90 2.18
N MET A 128 -24.39 -4.86 2.03
CA MET A 128 -25.19 -3.65 2.25
C MET A 128 -25.04 -3.14 3.68
N ASP A 129 -25.13 -4.03 4.67
CA ASP A 129 -25.01 -3.69 6.09
C ASP A 129 -23.63 -3.07 6.41
N LYS A 130 -22.56 -3.52 5.74
CA LYS A 130 -21.23 -2.95 5.94
C LYS A 130 -21.00 -1.66 5.14
N SER A 131 -21.33 -1.66 3.85
CA SER A 131 -20.98 -0.58 2.92
C SER A 131 -21.96 0.59 2.94
N GLY A 132 -23.22 0.37 3.35
CA GLY A 132 -24.30 1.34 3.22
C GLY A 132 -24.80 1.56 1.78
N LEU A 133 -24.31 0.77 0.81
CA LEU A 133 -24.77 0.83 -0.58
C LEU A 133 -26.15 0.16 -0.72
N ASP A 134 -26.93 0.60 -1.72
CA ASP A 134 -28.23 0.00 -2.00
C ASP A 134 -28.13 -1.38 -2.68
N GLU A 135 -29.24 -2.11 -2.64
CA GLU A 135 -29.36 -3.48 -3.16
C GLU A 135 -29.04 -3.58 -4.65
N ALA A 136 -29.45 -2.60 -5.47
CA ALA A 136 -29.20 -2.63 -6.90
C ALA A 136 -27.70 -2.49 -7.19
N THR A 137 -27.03 -1.58 -6.49
CA THR A 137 -25.59 -1.38 -6.56
C THR A 137 -24.84 -2.63 -6.13
N ILE A 138 -25.13 -3.20 -4.96
CA ILE A 138 -24.46 -4.42 -4.47
C ILE A 138 -24.67 -5.60 -5.43
N ASN A 139 -25.90 -5.82 -5.91
CA ASN A 139 -26.16 -6.89 -6.86
C ASN A 139 -25.42 -6.68 -8.19
N SER A 140 -25.30 -5.43 -8.66
CA SER A 140 -24.48 -5.14 -9.85
C SER A 140 -23.02 -5.55 -9.63
N LEU A 141 -22.44 -5.22 -8.48
CA LEU A 141 -21.04 -5.57 -8.18
C LEU A 141 -20.84 -7.08 -8.09
N ILE A 142 -21.75 -7.79 -7.42
CA ILE A 142 -21.75 -9.26 -7.32
C ILE A 142 -21.85 -9.88 -8.73
N ASN A 143 -22.75 -9.37 -9.57
CA ASN A 143 -22.96 -9.90 -10.92
C ASN A 143 -21.75 -9.67 -11.84
N SER A 144 -20.99 -8.61 -11.62
CA SER A 144 -19.83 -8.23 -12.44
C SER A 144 -18.52 -8.90 -12.03
N VAL A 145 -18.50 -9.73 -10.98
CA VAL A 145 -17.25 -10.30 -10.43
C VAL A 145 -16.28 -9.18 -10.09
N THR A 146 -16.63 -8.38 -9.10
CA THR A 146 -15.91 -7.12 -8.84
C THR A 146 -14.69 -7.36 -7.97
N TRP A 147 -13.54 -6.95 -8.51
CA TRP A 147 -12.27 -6.84 -7.79
C TRP A 147 -12.05 -5.40 -7.36
N MET A 148 -11.65 -5.20 -6.10
CA MET A 148 -11.43 -3.89 -5.50
C MET A 148 -10.03 -3.83 -4.89
N THR A 149 -9.32 -2.76 -5.20
CA THR A 149 -8.13 -2.34 -4.44
C THR A 149 -8.54 -1.82 -3.07
N ALA A 150 -7.56 -1.65 -2.17
CA ALA A 150 -7.80 -1.08 -0.85
C ALA A 150 -8.47 0.31 -0.91
N ASP A 151 -8.04 1.18 -1.85
CA ASP A 151 -8.65 2.50 -2.07
C ASP A 151 -10.11 2.42 -2.53
N GLN A 152 -10.40 1.50 -3.47
CA GLN A 152 -11.76 1.30 -3.98
C GLN A 152 -12.67 0.74 -2.88
N ALA A 153 -12.20 -0.27 -2.15
CA ALA A 153 -12.95 -0.86 -1.05
C ALA A 153 -13.23 0.16 0.06
N LEU A 154 -12.27 1.04 0.37
CA LEU A 154 -12.43 2.12 1.35
C LEU A 154 -13.46 3.14 0.86
N HIS A 155 -13.32 3.61 -0.39
CA HIS A 155 -14.27 4.56 -0.98
C HIS A 155 -15.70 4.00 -0.98
N MET A 156 -15.86 2.72 -1.29
CA MET A 156 -17.16 2.07 -1.37
C MET A 156 -17.70 1.60 -0.01
N GLY A 157 -16.97 1.85 1.10
CA GLY A 157 -17.42 1.54 2.46
C GLY A 157 -17.26 0.07 2.89
N PHE A 158 -16.60 -0.77 2.09
CA PHE A 158 -16.35 -2.16 2.46
C PHE A 158 -15.30 -2.31 3.57
N VAL A 159 -14.39 -1.34 3.69
CA VAL A 159 -13.33 -1.32 4.72
C VAL A 159 -13.25 0.05 5.38
N ASP A 160 -12.70 0.12 6.58
CA ASP A 160 -12.67 1.34 7.39
C ASP A 160 -11.34 2.09 7.29
N CYS A 161 -10.23 1.39 7.08
CA CYS A 161 -8.93 2.02 6.91
C CYS A 161 -7.96 1.15 6.09
N ILE A 162 -7.01 1.83 5.47
CA ILE A 162 -5.91 1.18 4.74
C ILE A 162 -4.69 1.17 5.66
N GLU A 163 -4.07 0.00 5.81
CA GLU A 163 -2.78 -0.13 6.47
C GLU A 163 -1.67 0.05 5.43
N ASP A 164 -0.87 1.11 5.60
CA ASP A 164 0.33 1.36 4.80
C ASP A 164 1.56 0.97 5.62
N TYR A 165 2.38 0.06 5.09
CA TYR A 165 3.66 -0.35 5.69
C TYR A 165 4.76 0.72 5.53
N SER A 166 4.44 1.93 5.07
CA SER A 166 5.36 3.05 5.18
C SER A 166 5.69 3.27 6.66
N GLN A 167 6.82 2.72 7.12
CA GLN A 167 7.40 3.13 8.39
C GLN A 167 7.53 4.65 8.32
N THR A 168 6.76 5.34 9.16
CA THR A 168 7.09 6.73 9.45
C THR A 168 8.41 6.66 10.19
N ILE A 169 9.53 6.86 9.47
CA ILE A 169 10.81 7.13 10.10
C ILE A 169 10.64 8.50 10.75
N ILE A 170 10.19 8.51 12.00
CA ILE A 170 10.15 9.74 12.77
C ILE A 170 11.60 10.04 13.09
N ASN A 171 12.16 11.08 12.45
CA ASN A 171 13.55 11.51 12.66
C ASN A 171 13.90 11.62 14.15
N SER A 172 12.93 11.94 15.01
CA SER A 172 13.11 11.97 16.47
C SER A 172 13.62 10.66 17.07
N ALA A 173 13.20 9.49 16.56
CA ALA A 173 13.64 8.20 17.07
C ALA A 173 15.08 7.86 16.66
N LEU A 174 15.45 8.14 15.40
CA LEU A 174 16.82 8.02 14.92
C LEU A 174 17.75 9.01 15.63
N ILE A 175 17.34 10.28 15.69
CA ILE A 175 18.11 11.33 16.37
C ILE A 175 18.29 11.00 17.85
N LYS A 176 17.25 10.52 18.54
CA LYS A 176 17.36 10.08 19.93
C LYS A 176 18.36 8.93 20.09
N LYS A 177 18.29 7.91 19.23
CA LYS A 177 19.23 6.78 19.24
C LYS A 177 20.69 7.22 19.09
N TYR A 178 20.98 8.16 18.19
CA TYR A 178 22.33 8.70 18.02
C TYR A 178 22.73 9.70 19.11
N THR A 179 21.79 10.48 19.66
CA THR A 179 22.04 11.43 20.76
C THR A 179 22.37 10.70 22.05
N ASP A 180 21.63 9.62 22.36
CA ASP A 180 21.84 8.83 23.58
C ASP A 180 23.22 8.15 23.60
N GLN A 181 23.80 7.89 22.42
CA GLN A 181 25.15 7.32 22.26
C GLN A 181 26.26 8.39 22.14
N ALA A 182 25.90 9.66 21.93
CA ALA A 182 26.86 10.74 21.79
C ALA A 182 27.41 11.18 23.17
N PRO A 183 28.69 11.62 23.26
CA PRO A 183 29.22 12.19 24.49
C PRO A 183 28.40 13.38 25.00
N VAL A 184 28.30 13.53 26.33
CA VAL A 184 27.41 14.49 27.03
C VAL A 184 27.54 15.94 26.54
N VAL A 185 28.73 16.35 26.09
CA VAL A 185 28.99 17.69 25.53
C VAL A 185 28.18 17.93 24.25
N TYR A 186 28.02 16.91 23.40
CA TYR A 186 27.28 16.99 22.14
C TYR A 186 25.76 16.87 22.35
N GLN A 187 25.33 16.10 23.36
CA GLN A 187 23.91 15.93 23.70
C GLN A 187 23.22 17.26 23.98
N ARG A 188 23.89 18.16 24.72
CA ARG A 188 23.34 19.48 25.08
C ARG A 188 23.15 20.40 23.87
N CYS A 189 24.03 20.30 22.88
CA CYS A 189 23.96 21.07 21.64
C CYS A 189 22.89 20.52 20.69
N ILE A 190 22.81 19.19 20.53
CA ILE A 190 21.79 18.52 19.73
C ILE A 190 20.39 18.82 20.28
N ASN A 191 20.19 18.71 21.59
CA ASN A 191 18.90 18.99 22.23
C ASN A 191 18.45 20.45 22.04
N LYS A 192 19.37 21.43 22.03
CA LYS A 192 19.03 22.85 21.75
C LYS A 192 18.58 23.09 20.31
N ILE A 193 19.13 22.36 19.34
CA ILE A 193 18.81 22.50 17.92
C ILE A 193 17.43 21.88 17.61
N LEU A 194 17.13 20.74 18.24
CA LEU A 194 15.85 20.04 18.05
C LEU A 194 14.66 20.81 18.62
N ILE A 195 14.83 21.45 19.77
CA ILE A 195 13.77 22.26 20.42
C ILE A 195 13.43 23.51 19.60
N LYS A 196 14.37 24.05 18.82
CA LYS A 196 14.18 25.29 18.05
C LYS A 196 13.36 25.10 16.76
N ASN A 197 13.23 23.86 16.26
CA ASN A 197 12.58 23.52 14.98
C ASN A 197 11.38 22.57 15.16
N SER A 198 10.52 22.82 16.16
CA SER A 198 9.40 21.95 16.55
C SER A 198 8.27 21.78 15.50
N ASN A 199 8.33 22.46 14.35
CA ASN A 199 7.33 22.37 13.27
C ASN A 199 7.88 21.70 11.99
N MET A 200 8.58 20.56 12.09
CA MET A 200 8.99 19.82 10.89
C MET A 200 8.03 18.66 10.61
N ASN A 201 6.91 18.98 9.98
CA ASN A 201 6.10 18.03 9.23
C ASN A 201 6.11 18.50 7.76
N MET A 202 7.09 18.03 6.97
CA MET A 202 7.15 18.27 5.53
C MET A 202 7.95 17.15 4.87
N ASP A 203 7.41 16.66 3.77
CA ASP A 203 7.76 15.42 3.07
C ASP A 203 9.25 15.03 3.09
N ASN A 204 9.46 13.78 3.49
CA ASN A 204 10.72 13.19 3.96
C ASN A 204 11.96 13.33 3.05
N ARG A 205 11.85 13.78 1.80
CA ARG A 205 13.01 13.85 0.89
C ARG A 205 13.82 15.14 1.04
N ASP A 206 13.14 16.29 1.04
CA ASP A 206 13.78 17.60 1.24
C ASP A 206 14.28 17.76 2.68
N LEU A 207 13.59 17.12 3.63
CA LEU A 207 13.99 17.13 5.02
C LEU A 207 15.25 16.31 5.25
N ILE A 208 15.37 15.12 4.66
CA ILE A 208 16.60 14.30 4.78
C ILE A 208 17.79 15.06 4.22
N GLU A 209 17.71 15.65 3.02
CA GLU A 209 18.80 16.45 2.44
C GLU A 209 19.18 17.67 3.30
N ARG A 210 18.19 18.36 3.87
CA ARG A 210 18.45 19.47 4.79
C ARG A 210 19.01 19.00 6.12
N THR A 211 18.61 17.83 6.62
CA THR A 211 19.07 17.30 7.92
C THR A 211 20.48 16.73 7.81
N THR A 212 20.84 16.02 6.74
CA THR A 212 22.23 15.67 6.45
C THR A 212 23.06 16.92 6.19
N SER A 213 22.55 17.92 5.45
CA SER A 213 23.26 19.20 5.30
C SER A 213 23.49 19.91 6.65
N VAL A 214 22.54 19.84 7.58
CA VAL A 214 22.67 20.42 8.92
C VAL A 214 23.66 19.61 9.76
N LEU A 215 23.60 18.29 9.74
CA LEU A 215 24.59 17.42 10.40
C LEU A 215 25.99 17.64 9.83
N ASP A 216 26.13 17.75 8.51
CA ASP A 216 27.39 18.04 7.83
C ASP A 216 27.89 19.44 8.17
N LYS A 217 27.02 20.45 8.25
CA LYS A 217 27.39 21.81 8.68
C LYS A 217 27.80 21.85 10.15
N ILE A 218 27.10 21.12 11.01
CA ILE A 218 27.44 20.99 12.43
C ILE A 218 28.78 20.27 12.57
N MET A 219 28.98 19.16 11.86
CA MET A 219 30.22 18.40 11.87
C MET A 219 31.37 19.23 11.30
N ASN A 220 31.16 19.95 10.20
CA ASN A 220 32.18 20.84 9.61
C ASN A 220 32.47 22.06 10.50
N PHE A 221 31.48 22.58 11.23
CA PHE A 221 31.70 23.61 12.25
C PHE A 221 32.51 23.07 13.42
N PHE A 222 32.20 21.86 13.92
CA PHE A 222 33.00 21.19 14.94
C PHE A 222 34.42 20.90 14.44
N LYS A 223 34.58 20.39 13.21
CA LYS A 223 35.89 20.22 12.56
C LYS A 223 36.65 21.55 12.54
N ARG A 224 36.03 22.67 12.15
CA ARG A 224 36.72 23.98 12.11
C ARG A 224 37.02 24.60 13.47
N VAL A 225 36.22 24.33 14.49
CA VAL A 225 36.39 24.90 15.85
C VAL A 225 37.32 24.06 16.71
N VAL A 226 37.36 22.74 16.48
CA VAL A 226 38.17 21.77 17.23
C VAL A 226 39.49 21.46 16.53
N ASN A 227 39.54 21.46 15.19
CA ASN A 227 40.77 21.28 14.44
C ASN A 227 41.47 22.61 14.22
N LYS A 228 42.38 22.95 15.14
CA LYS A 228 43.36 24.01 14.92
C LYS A 228 44.48 23.43 14.07
N GLN A 229 44.88 24.21 13.06
CA GLN A 229 45.90 23.80 12.09
C GLN A 229 47.11 24.71 12.23
N THR A 230 48.30 24.11 12.29
CA THR A 230 49.56 24.83 12.26
C THR A 230 50.33 24.38 11.02
N ILE A 231 50.63 25.33 10.13
CA ILE A 231 51.44 25.07 8.94
C ILE A 231 52.90 24.95 9.36
N THR A 232 53.57 23.89 8.89
CA THR A 232 54.98 23.61 9.14
C THR A 232 55.74 23.28 7.86
N ASP A 233 57.06 23.28 7.94
CA ASP A 233 57.99 22.85 6.89
C ASP A 233 57.72 21.44 6.34
N LYS A 234 57.14 20.56 7.14
CA LYS A 234 56.85 19.15 6.79
C LYS A 234 55.37 18.86 6.58
N GLY A 235 54.55 19.90 6.45
CA GLY A 235 53.10 19.79 6.22
C GLY A 235 52.26 20.48 7.29
N THR A 236 50.97 20.18 7.34
CA THR A 236 50.05 20.77 8.33
C THR A 236 49.91 19.84 9.52
N LEU A 237 50.15 20.37 10.72
CA LEU A 237 49.87 19.67 11.97
C LEU A 237 48.48 20.05 12.47
N HIS A 238 47.65 19.04 12.72
CA HIS A 238 46.31 19.18 13.25
C HIS A 238 46.31 18.92 14.76
N HIS A 239 45.63 19.78 15.53
CA HIS A 239 45.61 19.73 16.99
C HIS A 239 44.36 20.36 17.59
N THR A 240 44.06 20.01 18.84
CA THR A 240 42.87 20.49 19.57
C THR A 240 43.15 21.69 20.48
N ASP A 241 44.38 21.82 20.96
CA ASP A 241 44.80 22.74 22.01
C ASP A 241 46.04 23.54 21.60
N GLU A 242 46.37 24.61 22.33
CA GLU A 242 47.55 25.42 21.99
C GLU A 242 48.82 24.56 21.96
N MET A 243 49.78 24.90 21.07
CA MET A 243 51.03 24.16 20.84
C MET A 243 51.96 24.20 22.07
N ALA A 244 51.58 23.45 23.12
CA ALA A 244 52.28 23.31 24.38
C ALA A 244 52.80 21.88 24.53
N GLU A 245 53.80 21.70 25.39
CA GLU A 245 54.38 20.40 25.72
C GLU A 245 53.29 19.42 26.21
N GLY A 246 53.29 18.21 25.65
CA GLY A 246 52.31 17.16 25.91
C GLY A 246 51.10 17.12 24.97
N THR A 247 50.89 18.15 24.14
CA THR A 247 49.74 18.23 23.21
C THR A 247 49.86 17.18 22.10
N GLN A 248 48.75 16.52 21.78
CA GLN A 248 48.67 15.56 20.67
C GLN A 248 48.55 16.28 19.33
N VAL A 249 49.31 15.80 18.36
CA VAL A 249 49.38 16.35 17.00
C VAL A 249 49.23 15.24 15.97
N TYR A 250 48.55 15.55 14.88
CA TYR A 250 48.13 14.60 13.86
C TYR A 250 48.52 15.09 12.46
N GLN A 251 48.76 14.13 11.55
CA GLN A 251 49.16 14.41 10.16
C GLN A 251 47.97 14.52 9.20
N ASP A 252 46.78 14.09 9.62
CA ASP A 252 45.55 14.14 8.85
C ASP A 252 44.50 15.06 9.49
N GLU A 253 43.63 15.62 8.65
CA GLU A 253 42.57 16.54 9.07
C GLU A 253 41.53 15.86 9.98
N ASP A 254 41.41 14.53 9.90
CA ASP A 254 40.48 13.74 10.70
C ASP A 254 41.09 13.30 12.06
N MET A 255 42.33 13.71 12.37
CA MET A 255 43.07 13.41 13.61
C MET A 255 43.11 11.91 13.95
N SER A 256 43.20 11.09 12.92
CA SER A 256 43.19 9.63 13.03
C SER A 256 44.59 9.03 13.05
N GLU A 257 45.57 9.73 12.46
CA GLU A 257 46.95 9.30 12.34
C GLU A 257 47.88 10.26 13.10
N PRO A 258 48.60 9.77 14.13
CA PRO A 258 49.50 10.60 14.90
C PRO A 258 50.62 11.15 14.03
N ALA A 259 51.03 12.39 14.29
CA ALA A 259 52.12 13.01 13.55
C ALA A 259 53.43 12.24 13.75
N ILE A 260 54.22 12.20 12.69
CA ILE A 260 55.50 11.52 12.64
C ILE A 260 56.43 12.09 13.73
N THR A 261 57.22 11.22 14.35
CA THR A 261 58.23 11.63 15.31
C THR A 261 59.35 12.38 14.59
N ASP A 262 59.34 13.70 14.68
CA ASP A 262 60.33 14.58 14.06
C ASP A 262 60.30 15.99 14.69
N THR A 263 61.23 16.84 14.29
CA THR A 263 61.18 18.28 14.57
C THR A 263 60.53 19.01 13.40
N TYR A 264 59.54 19.83 13.72
CA TYR A 264 58.73 20.61 12.79
C TYR A 264 58.96 22.10 13.01
N THR A 265 59.10 22.86 11.93
CA THR A 265 59.26 24.32 12.00
C THR A 265 57.96 24.96 11.60
N THR A 266 57.31 25.66 12.53
CA THR A 266 56.06 26.38 12.28
C THR A 266 56.30 27.60 11.38
N ALA A 267 55.26 28.08 10.70
CA ALA A 267 55.32 29.29 9.87
C ALA A 267 55.83 30.54 10.61
N ASP A 268 55.63 30.60 11.94
CA ASP A 268 56.11 31.68 12.80
C ASP A 268 57.58 31.49 13.25
N GLY A 269 58.31 30.52 12.68
CA GLY A 269 59.73 30.25 12.96
C GLY A 269 60.00 29.46 14.24
N LYS A 270 58.97 28.97 14.94
CA LYS A 270 59.16 28.14 16.14
C LYS A 270 59.43 26.69 15.76
N GLN A 271 60.43 26.08 16.40
CA GLN A 271 60.70 24.65 16.28
C GLN A 271 59.93 23.87 17.34
N VAL A 272 59.18 22.87 16.89
CA VAL A 272 58.34 21.99 17.69
C VAL A 272 58.84 20.58 17.52
N SER A 273 59.40 19.99 18.58
CA SER A 273 59.81 18.58 18.58
C SER A 273 58.61 17.70 18.93
N VAL A 274 58.26 16.77 18.06
CA VAL A 274 57.16 15.82 18.22
C VAL A 274 57.72 14.41 18.35
N LYS A 275 57.23 13.66 19.33
CA LYS A 275 57.57 12.24 19.52
C LYS A 275 56.32 11.45 19.88
N ASP A 276 56.10 10.36 19.15
CA ASP A 276 54.95 9.47 19.29
C ASP A 276 53.61 10.24 19.23
N GLY A 277 53.52 11.21 18.31
CA GLY A 277 52.34 12.07 18.12
C GLY A 277 52.13 13.11 19.22
N LYS A 278 53.13 13.40 20.08
CA LYS A 278 53.05 14.42 21.13
C LYS A 278 54.19 15.43 21.09
N ILE A 279 53.89 16.70 21.34
CA ILE A 279 54.89 17.76 21.45
C ILE A 279 55.74 17.56 22.70
N GLN A 280 57.07 17.55 22.57
CA GLN A 280 58.01 17.44 23.69
C GLN A 280 58.72 18.75 24.02
N LYS A 281 58.96 19.63 23.04
CA LYS A 281 59.66 20.90 23.29
C LYS A 281 59.37 21.92 22.21
N VAL A 282 59.13 23.17 22.60
CA VAL A 282 58.96 24.32 21.69
C VAL A 282 60.13 25.28 21.90
N LEU A 283 60.92 25.53 20.86
CA LEU A 283 62.05 26.47 20.87
C LEU A 283 61.77 27.61 19.88
N ASN A 284 62.00 28.86 20.30
CA ASN A 284 61.94 30.03 19.41
C ASN A 284 63.31 30.24 18.77
N ALA A 285 63.39 30.36 17.45
CA ALA A 285 64.63 30.71 16.75
C ALA A 285 64.47 32.05 16.01
N GLU A 286 65.38 32.98 16.29
CA GLU A 286 65.64 34.17 15.48
C GLU A 286 66.33 33.79 14.16
N ASN A 287 66.03 34.56 13.10
CA ASN A 287 66.72 34.78 11.80
C ASN A 287 67.68 33.71 11.24
N ASP A 288 67.42 33.23 10.01
CA ASP A 288 67.99 33.78 8.76
C ASP A 288 67.67 32.88 7.56
N GLY A 289 67.48 33.49 6.38
CA GLY A 289 68.02 32.97 5.12
C GLY A 289 67.11 32.19 4.15
N GLN A 290 66.62 32.90 3.14
CA GLN A 290 66.69 32.62 1.67
C GLN A 290 65.97 31.39 1.06
N GLU A 291 65.06 31.67 0.11
CA GLU A 291 65.12 31.29 -1.34
C GLU A 291 64.55 29.86 -1.57
N GLU A 292 63.77 29.47 -2.58
CA GLU A 292 63.38 29.90 -3.93
C GLU A 292 62.15 29.00 -4.28
N ASP A 293 61.03 29.53 -4.76
CA ASP A 293 60.57 29.53 -6.17
C ASP A 293 59.93 28.23 -6.73
N GLU A 294 58.96 28.47 -7.62
CA GLU A 294 58.40 27.64 -8.70
C GLU A 294 57.15 26.75 -8.53
N ASP A 295 56.06 27.32 -9.08
CA ASP A 295 55.20 26.79 -10.15
C ASP A 295 54.12 25.70 -9.93
N ALA A 296 52.89 26.13 -10.24
CA ALA A 296 51.74 25.29 -10.58
C ALA A 296 51.84 24.76 -12.03
N PRO A 297 51.07 23.71 -12.44
CA PRO A 297 49.80 24.04 -13.08
C PRO A 297 48.65 23.00 -12.95
N ILE A 298 47.48 23.53 -13.29
CA ILE A 298 46.13 22.94 -13.37
C ILE A 298 46.01 21.89 -14.49
N SER A 299 45.29 20.77 -14.25
CA SER A 299 44.11 20.36 -15.03
C SER A 299 43.68 18.89 -14.83
N LYS A 300 42.38 18.69 -14.56
CA LYS A 300 41.47 17.79 -15.31
C LYS A 300 40.13 17.64 -14.56
N ILE A 301 39.10 18.31 -15.08
CA ILE A 301 37.69 18.14 -14.68
C ILE A 301 37.18 16.80 -15.25
N LYS A 302 36.54 15.98 -14.41
CA LYS A 302 35.76 14.79 -14.79
C LYS A 302 34.26 15.04 -14.57
N PRO A 303 33.37 14.41 -15.37
CA PRO A 303 31.99 14.86 -15.54
C PRO A 303 31.07 14.46 -14.38
N ASP A 304 30.11 15.36 -14.11
CA ASP A 304 29.15 15.30 -13.02
C ASP A 304 28.21 14.08 -13.07
N LYS A 305 28.11 13.39 -11.93
CA LYS A 305 27.18 12.29 -11.60
C LYS A 305 25.68 12.65 -11.72
N LYS A 306 25.33 13.90 -12.04
CA LYS A 306 23.95 14.39 -12.13
C LYS A 306 23.24 14.03 -13.44
N LEU A 307 23.97 13.78 -14.54
CA LEU A 307 23.35 13.45 -15.84
C LEU A 307 22.67 12.07 -15.85
N SER A 308 23.31 11.06 -15.25
CA SER A 308 22.80 9.68 -15.25
C SER A 308 21.48 9.51 -14.47
N THR A 309 21.21 10.39 -13.50
CA THR A 309 19.99 10.33 -12.69
C THR A 309 18.77 10.87 -13.44
N VAL A 310 18.97 11.83 -14.34
CA VAL A 310 17.89 12.41 -15.17
C VAL A 310 17.52 11.46 -16.30
N GLU A 311 18.51 10.82 -16.93
CA GLU A 311 18.29 9.84 -18.01
C GLU A 311 17.54 8.60 -17.50
N ASN A 312 17.85 8.13 -16.29
CA ASN A 312 17.15 7.01 -15.66
C ASN A 312 15.67 7.34 -15.36
N ARG A 313 15.38 8.56 -14.89
CA ARG A 313 13.99 9.01 -14.66
C ARG A 313 13.21 9.19 -15.95
N LEU A 314 13.87 9.63 -17.03
CA LEU A 314 13.25 9.74 -18.35
C LEU A 314 12.87 8.38 -18.94
N GLN A 315 13.71 7.35 -18.72
CA GLN A 315 13.41 5.97 -19.11
C GLN A 315 12.22 5.39 -18.33
N GLU A 316 12.13 5.66 -17.03
CA GLU A 316 11.01 5.21 -16.18
C GLU A 316 9.67 5.83 -16.62
N VAL A 317 9.66 7.13 -16.93
CA VAL A 317 8.46 7.83 -17.41
C VAL A 317 8.02 7.29 -18.77
N LYS A 318 8.96 7.02 -19.69
CA LYS A 318 8.64 6.41 -20.99
C LYS A 318 8.02 5.03 -20.82
N ALA A 319 8.57 4.18 -19.96
CA ALA A 319 8.04 2.84 -19.70
C ALA A 319 6.59 2.88 -19.17
N ARG A 320 6.30 3.80 -18.23
CA ARG A 320 4.92 4.00 -17.74
C ARG A 320 3.95 4.45 -18.83
N LEU A 321 4.41 5.33 -19.72
CA LEU A 321 3.59 5.86 -20.80
C LEU A 321 3.28 4.79 -21.86
N TYR A 322 4.22 3.90 -22.15
CA TYR A 322 3.97 2.72 -23.00
C TYR A 322 2.98 1.74 -22.38
N ALA A 323 3.08 1.47 -21.06
CA ALA A 323 2.14 0.59 -20.38
C ALA A 323 0.70 1.14 -20.36
N GLN A 324 0.54 2.45 -20.10
CA GLN A 324 -0.78 3.10 -20.20
C GLN A 324 -1.37 3.04 -21.61
N ASN A 325 -0.56 3.22 -22.64
CA ASN A 325 -1.02 3.11 -24.03
C ASN A 325 -1.44 1.68 -24.40
N ALA A 326 -0.77 0.65 -23.86
CA ALA A 326 -1.17 -0.75 -24.05
C ALA A 326 -2.55 -1.03 -23.42
N LEU A 327 -2.76 -0.60 -22.17
CA LEU A 327 -4.05 -0.73 -21.48
C LEU A 327 -5.17 0.05 -22.21
N LEU A 328 -4.87 1.23 -22.74
CA LEU A 328 -5.83 2.01 -23.53
C LEU A 328 -6.24 1.29 -24.82
N ASN A 329 -5.29 0.63 -25.49
CA ASN A 329 -5.59 -0.14 -26.71
C ASN A 329 -6.42 -1.39 -26.41
N GLU A 330 -6.15 -2.07 -25.29
CA GLU A 330 -6.93 -3.21 -24.83
C GLU A 330 -8.38 -2.80 -24.47
N ALA A 331 -8.54 -1.68 -23.75
CA ALA A 331 -9.85 -1.12 -23.44
C ALA A 331 -10.64 -0.74 -24.71
N LYS A 332 -9.97 -0.19 -25.73
CA LYS A 332 -10.59 0.11 -27.03
C LYS A 332 -11.03 -1.16 -27.76
N ALA A 333 -10.22 -2.22 -27.72
CA ALA A 333 -10.56 -3.51 -28.33
C ALA A 333 -11.78 -4.16 -27.64
N ALA A 334 -11.82 -4.13 -26.31
CA ALA A 334 -12.96 -4.62 -25.53
C ALA A 334 -14.25 -3.82 -25.83
N LEU A 335 -14.14 -2.50 -26.00
CA LEU A 335 -15.28 -1.66 -26.36
C LEU A 335 -15.80 -1.96 -27.78
N ALA A 336 -14.89 -2.20 -28.74
CA ALA A 336 -15.26 -2.60 -30.10
C ALA A 336 -15.96 -3.97 -30.13
N ASP A 337 -15.49 -4.95 -29.34
CA ASP A 337 -16.14 -6.26 -29.21
C ASP A 337 -17.54 -6.13 -28.58
N ALA A 338 -17.68 -5.31 -27.53
CA ALA A 338 -18.97 -5.03 -26.91
C ALA A 338 -19.95 -4.38 -27.90
N GLN A 339 -19.49 -3.43 -28.73
CA GLN A 339 -20.30 -2.81 -29.78
C GLN A 339 -20.72 -3.82 -30.85
N ALA A 340 -19.82 -4.71 -31.27
CA ALA A 340 -20.12 -5.75 -32.26
C ALA A 340 -21.17 -6.75 -31.74
N ARG A 341 -21.09 -7.13 -30.46
CA ARG A 341 -22.12 -7.97 -29.80
C ARG A 341 -23.48 -7.27 -29.75
N LEU A 342 -23.49 -5.98 -29.42
CA LEU A 342 -24.71 -5.16 -29.40
C LEU A 342 -25.37 -5.06 -30.78
N SER A 343 -24.59 -4.85 -31.84
CA SER A 343 -25.12 -4.83 -33.20
C SER A 343 -25.65 -6.19 -33.64
N LYS A 344 -24.95 -7.28 -33.29
CA LYS A 344 -25.37 -8.64 -33.63
C LYS A 344 -26.68 -9.01 -32.92
N ASN A 345 -26.79 -8.73 -31.62
CA ASN A 345 -28.03 -8.92 -30.87
C ASN A 345 -29.17 -8.06 -31.44
N SER A 346 -28.89 -6.81 -31.85
CA SER A 346 -29.90 -5.97 -32.51
C SER A 346 -30.36 -6.53 -33.86
N GLU A 347 -29.49 -7.18 -34.63
CA GLU A 347 -29.87 -7.81 -35.89
C GLU A 347 -30.61 -9.13 -35.68
N GLU A 348 -30.19 -9.95 -34.71
CA GLU A 348 -30.90 -11.16 -34.31
C GLU A 348 -32.32 -10.84 -33.84
N ILE A 349 -32.50 -9.83 -32.98
CA ILE A 349 -33.83 -9.34 -32.57
C ILE A 349 -34.64 -8.84 -33.77
N LYS A 350 -34.03 -8.11 -34.71
CA LYS A 350 -34.73 -7.65 -35.93
C LYS A 350 -35.12 -8.83 -36.85
N ASN A 351 -34.33 -9.88 -36.88
CA ASN A 351 -34.58 -11.07 -37.68
C ASN A 351 -35.64 -11.97 -37.03
N GLU A 352 -35.66 -12.11 -35.70
CA GLU A 352 -36.73 -12.79 -34.96
C GLU A 352 -38.08 -12.07 -35.11
N ILE A 353 -38.09 -10.74 -35.01
CA ILE A 353 -39.29 -9.93 -35.28
C ILE A 353 -39.78 -10.11 -36.73
N LYS A 354 -38.88 -10.42 -37.67
CA LYS A 354 -39.24 -10.73 -39.07
C LYS A 354 -39.59 -12.20 -39.31
N SER A 355 -39.12 -13.14 -38.47
CA SER A 355 -39.24 -14.58 -38.74
C SER A 355 -40.42 -15.27 -38.05
N ASP A 356 -41.08 -14.63 -37.08
CA ASP A 356 -42.27 -15.22 -36.44
C ASP A 356 -43.57 -14.67 -37.04
N PHE A 357 -44.07 -15.33 -38.10
CA PHE A 357 -45.34 -16.07 -38.00
C PHE A 357 -45.67 -16.90 -39.26
N THR A 358 -45.27 -18.18 -39.28
CA THR A 358 -46.12 -19.30 -39.75
C THR A 358 -45.57 -20.62 -39.18
N PRO A 359 -46.30 -21.32 -38.30
CA PRO A 359 -45.83 -22.59 -37.78
C PRO A 359 -46.32 -23.76 -38.64
N GLU A 360 -45.47 -24.28 -39.51
CA GLU A 360 -45.60 -25.67 -39.95
C GLU A 360 -45.07 -26.60 -38.86
N GLY A 361 -45.91 -27.50 -38.35
CA GLY A 361 -45.45 -28.65 -37.56
C GLY A 361 -46.11 -28.89 -36.20
N SER A 362 -47.06 -28.07 -35.74
CA SER A 362 -47.84 -28.42 -34.55
C SER A 362 -49.06 -29.27 -34.92
N ARG A 363 -48.97 -30.58 -34.67
CA ARG A 363 -50.13 -31.49 -34.65
C ARG A 363 -51.09 -31.04 -33.55
N ARG A 364 -52.01 -30.13 -33.86
CA ARG A 364 -53.16 -29.84 -32.99
C ARG A 364 -54.20 -30.93 -33.17
N SER A 365 -54.50 -31.61 -32.07
CA SER A 365 -55.64 -32.52 -31.98
C SER A 365 -56.95 -31.76 -32.26
N SER A 366 -57.86 -32.42 -32.95
CA SER A 366 -59.12 -31.90 -33.48
C SER A 366 -60.20 -31.62 -32.42
N LYS A 367 -59.83 -31.22 -31.20
CA LYS A 367 -60.78 -31.06 -30.08
C LYS A 367 -60.93 -29.66 -29.48
N ALA A 368 -60.32 -28.63 -30.06
CA ALA A 368 -60.50 -27.24 -29.62
C ALA A 368 -61.05 -26.37 -30.76
N LYS A 369 -62.28 -26.65 -31.18
CA LYS A 369 -63.09 -25.72 -31.98
C LYS A 369 -64.47 -25.60 -31.33
N THR A 370 -64.53 -24.86 -30.23
CA THR A 370 -65.68 -24.11 -29.72
C THR A 370 -65.28 -23.53 -28.38
N GLU A 371 -64.70 -22.33 -28.38
CA GLU A 371 -64.79 -21.41 -27.24
C GLU A 371 -64.34 -20.03 -27.73
N THR A 372 -65.33 -19.20 -28.07
CA THR A 372 -65.16 -17.78 -28.36
C THR A 372 -65.30 -17.02 -27.06
N GLN A 373 -64.24 -16.91 -26.24
CA GLN A 373 -64.00 -15.74 -25.38
C GLN A 373 -62.51 -15.61 -25.07
N PRO A 374 -61.90 -14.41 -25.23
CA PRO A 374 -60.54 -14.18 -24.78
C PRO A 374 -60.47 -14.18 -23.25
N PHE A 375 -59.50 -14.92 -22.71
CA PHE A 375 -59.23 -15.19 -21.28
C PHE A 375 -59.05 -13.94 -20.39
N PHE A 376 -59.01 -12.73 -20.95
CA PHE A 376 -58.79 -11.47 -20.24
C PHE A 376 -59.93 -10.45 -20.41
N ALA A 377 -61.18 -10.88 -20.66
CA ALA A 377 -62.32 -9.97 -20.63
C ALA A 377 -62.72 -9.64 -19.17
N PRO A 378 -62.78 -8.36 -18.76
CA PRO A 378 -63.21 -7.97 -17.42
C PRO A 378 -64.68 -8.34 -17.18
N GLN A 379 -64.93 -9.16 -16.16
CA GLN A 379 -66.25 -9.75 -15.89
C GLN A 379 -67.18 -8.88 -15.02
N SER A 380 -66.65 -7.86 -14.34
CA SER A 380 -67.47 -6.98 -13.50
C SER A 380 -67.96 -5.73 -14.26
N PRO A 381 -69.20 -5.25 -14.02
CA PRO A 381 -69.71 -4.02 -14.63
C PRO A 381 -68.83 -2.80 -14.32
N LEU A 382 -68.18 -2.79 -13.15
CA LEU A 382 -67.25 -1.75 -12.72
C LEU A 382 -65.98 -1.72 -13.60
N ALA A 383 -65.41 -2.89 -13.89
CA ALA A 383 -64.21 -3.03 -14.70
C ALA A 383 -64.48 -2.73 -16.19
N GLN A 384 -65.65 -3.11 -16.70
CA GLN A 384 -66.07 -2.75 -18.06
C GLN A 384 -66.25 -1.24 -18.23
N ASN A 385 -66.80 -0.55 -17.23
CA ASN A 385 -66.93 0.92 -17.24
C ASN A 385 -65.59 1.64 -17.10
N ALA A 386 -64.64 1.08 -16.35
CA ALA A 386 -63.28 1.62 -16.24
C ALA A 386 -62.54 1.54 -17.59
N VAL A 387 -62.64 0.41 -18.29
CA VAL A 387 -62.06 0.25 -19.64
C VAL A 387 -62.71 1.21 -20.64
N LYS A 388 -64.04 1.36 -20.62
CA LYS A 388 -64.74 2.33 -21.48
C LYS A 388 -64.31 3.79 -21.24
N ARG A 389 -64.02 4.17 -19.99
CA ARG A 389 -63.51 5.51 -19.66
C ARG A 389 -62.05 5.71 -20.09
N ALA A 390 -61.23 4.66 -20.02
CA ALA A 390 -59.82 4.73 -20.41
C ALA A 390 -59.63 4.84 -21.93
N VAL A 391 -60.55 4.28 -22.73
CA VAL A 391 -60.51 4.31 -24.21
C VAL A 391 -61.14 5.59 -24.79
N ALA A 392 -61.87 6.36 -23.99
CA ALA A 392 -62.54 7.60 -24.42
C ALA A 392 -61.74 8.90 -24.15
N LYS A 393 -60.51 8.80 -23.63
CA LYS A 393 -59.52 9.88 -23.56
C LYS A 393 -58.42 9.61 -24.58
#